data_AF-A0A0H4KCW6-F1
#
_entry.id   AF-A0A0H4KCW6-F1
#
_cell.length_a   1.000
_cell.length_b   1.000
_cell.length_c   1.000
_cell.angle_alpha   90.00
_cell.angle_beta   90.00
_cell.angle_gamma   90.00
#
_symmetry.space_group_name_H-M   'P 1'
#
loop_
_entity.id
_entity.type
_entity.pdbx_description
1 polymer ?
#
loop_
_entity_poly.entity_id
_entity_poly.type
_entity_poly.pdbx_seq_one_letter_code
_entity_poly.pdbx_strand_id
1 'polypeptide(L)'
;MQTVELSLNDVSKQQLEEMKHALGMSYKSKPYRNYFHVNEPDDDWEDLVNKGFAKRGTGINKGTSTVYWLTYAATKLVYGKRISEKYYNEL
;
A
#
# COMPACT_ATOMS: atom_id res chain seq x y z
N MET A 1 3.87 -9.13 -21.24
CA MET A 1 3.14 -8.63 -20.04
C MET A 1 3.10 -7.12 -20.16
N GLN A 2 1.93 -6.49 -20.18
CA GLN A 2 1.84 -5.03 -20.17
C GLN A 2 2.28 -4.52 -18.80
N THR A 3 3.25 -3.62 -18.77
CA THR A 3 3.60 -2.84 -17.58
C THR A 3 2.45 -1.86 -17.34
N VAL A 4 1.67 -2.07 -16.28
CA VAL A 4 0.68 -1.09 -15.85
C VAL A 4 1.44 0.08 -15.24
N GLU A 5 1.42 1.24 -15.91
CA GLU A 5 1.95 2.48 -15.33
C GLU A 5 0.96 3.01 -14.31
N LEU A 6 1.37 3.08 -13.04
CA LEU A 6 0.54 3.61 -11.96
C LEU A 6 0.60 5.14 -11.93
N SER A 7 -0.53 5.81 -11.79
CA SER A 7 -0.64 7.26 -11.64
C SER A 7 -1.42 7.65 -10.39
N LEU A 8 -0.94 8.66 -9.65
CA LEU A 8 -1.65 9.17 -8.47
C LEU A 8 -2.98 9.84 -8.81
N ASN A 9 -3.26 10.11 -10.09
CA ASN A 9 -4.56 10.61 -10.53
C ASN A 9 -5.64 9.52 -10.54
N ASP A 10 -5.26 8.24 -10.50
CA ASP A 10 -6.18 7.10 -10.51
C ASP A 10 -6.67 6.71 -9.10
N VAL A 11 -6.18 7.41 -8.07
CA VAL A 11 -6.56 7.19 -6.68
C VAL A 11 -7.25 8.43 -6.10
N SER A 12 -8.20 8.20 -5.20
CA SER A 12 -8.86 9.29 -4.49
C SER A 12 -7.91 9.95 -3.48
N LYS A 13 -8.25 11.15 -3.02
CA LYS A 13 -7.49 11.80 -1.94
C LYS A 13 -7.48 10.96 -0.66
N GLN A 14 -8.59 10.31 -0.34
CA GLN A 14 -8.71 9.45 0.82
C GLN A 14 -7.79 8.23 0.69
N GLN A 15 -7.85 7.54 -0.46
CA GLN A 15 -6.97 6.41 -0.76
C GLN A 15 -5.50 6.82 -0.63
N LEU A 16 -5.11 7.97 -1.18
CA LEU A 16 -3.74 8.46 -1.04
C LEU A 16 -3.33 8.69 0.43
N GLU A 17 -4.22 9.23 1.27
CA GLU A 17 -3.94 9.41 2.69
C GLU A 17 -3.84 8.07 3.43
N GLU A 18 -4.65 7.08 3.09
CA GLU A 18 -4.56 5.73 3.64
C GLU A 18 -3.26 5.02 3.21
N MET A 19 -2.85 5.18 1.95
CA MET A 19 -1.56 4.69 1.46
C MET A 19 -0.40 5.30 2.26
N LYS A 20 -0.43 6.62 2.49
CA LYS A 20 0.57 7.31 3.35
C LYS A 20 0.50 6.79 4.79
N HIS A 21 -0.69 6.56 5.32
CA HIS A 21 -0.88 6.03 6.65
C HIS A 21 -0.28 4.62 6.79
N ALA A 22 -0.55 3.73 5.83
CA ALA A 22 0.01 2.37 5.79
C ALA A 22 1.54 2.37 5.71
N LEU A 23 2.14 3.35 5.03
CA LEU A 23 3.58 3.57 5.02
C LEU A 23 4.14 4.16 6.33
N GLY A 24 3.28 4.58 7.27
CA GLY A 24 3.69 5.27 8.49
C GLY A 24 4.13 6.72 8.24
N MET A 25 3.68 7.32 7.14
CA MET A 25 4.10 8.66 6.73
C MET A 25 3.19 9.80 7.22
N SER A 26 2.17 9.53 8.04
CA SER A 26 1.28 10.58 8.56
C SER A 26 2.02 11.66 9.36
N TYR A 27 3.10 11.29 10.06
CA TYR A 27 3.91 12.21 10.87
C TYR A 27 5.40 12.15 10.56
N LYS A 28 5.82 11.21 9.71
CA LYS A 28 7.22 10.99 9.35
C LYS A 28 7.42 11.17 7.86
N SER A 29 8.57 11.70 7.48
CA SER A 29 8.92 11.94 6.09
C SER A 29 9.43 10.71 5.34
N LYS A 30 9.58 9.55 6.01
CA LYS A 30 10.08 8.30 5.46
C LYS A 30 9.16 7.13 5.84
N PRO A 31 8.90 6.20 4.91
CA PRO A 31 8.23 4.95 5.24
C PRO A 31 8.97 4.19 6.34
N TYR A 32 8.26 3.58 7.28
CA TYR A 32 8.90 2.68 8.27
C TYR A 32 8.13 1.39 8.51
N ARG A 33 7.00 1.25 7.82
CA ARG A 33 6.16 0.07 7.75
C ARG A 33 5.52 0.03 6.36
N ASN A 34 4.89 -1.07 5.99
CA ASN A 34 4.00 -1.13 4.83
C ASN A 34 2.88 -2.13 5.07
N TYR A 35 1.93 -1.80 5.94
CA TYR A 35 0.76 -2.65 6.14
C TYR A 35 -0.45 -1.87 6.66
N PHE A 36 -1.62 -2.35 6.27
CA PHE A 36 -2.92 -2.00 6.82
C PHE A 36 -3.62 -3.30 7.22
N HIS A 37 -3.98 -3.42 8.51
CA HIS A 37 -4.61 -4.62 9.07
C HIS A 37 -6.05 -4.31 9.46
N VAL A 38 -6.97 -5.13 9.00
CA VAL A 38 -8.41 -5.03 9.26
C VAL A 38 -9.02 -6.40 9.48
N ASN A 39 -10.15 -6.47 10.17
CA ASN A 39 -10.83 -7.75 10.43
C ASN A 39 -11.63 -8.25 9.22
N GLU A 40 -12.12 -7.33 8.39
CA GLU A 40 -12.89 -7.62 7.18
C GLU A 40 -12.27 -6.89 5.98
N PRO A 41 -12.48 -7.36 4.74
CA PRO A 41 -12.01 -6.65 3.56
C PRO A 41 -12.50 -5.20 3.54
N ASP A 42 -11.63 -4.30 3.10
CA ASP A 42 -11.91 -2.87 3.02
C ASP A 42 -12.07 -2.46 1.56
N ASP A 43 -13.20 -1.83 1.22
CA ASP A 43 -13.58 -1.53 -0.17
C ASP A 43 -12.57 -0.60 -0.86
N ASP A 44 -12.04 0.40 -0.15
CA ASP A 44 -11.06 1.34 -0.69
C ASP A 44 -9.73 0.63 -0.99
N TRP A 45 -9.33 -0.31 -0.12
CA TRP A 45 -8.14 -1.13 -0.33
C TRP A 45 -8.31 -2.22 -1.39
N GLU A 46 -9.49 -2.82 -1.52
CA GLU A 46 -9.80 -3.76 -2.60
C GLU A 46 -9.76 -3.05 -3.97
N ASP A 47 -10.26 -1.81 -4.07
CA ASP A 47 -10.11 -1.00 -5.27
C ASP A 47 -8.63 -0.71 -5.59
N LEU A 48 -7.81 -0.38 -4.58
CA LEU A 48 -6.36 -0.23 -4.76
C LEU A 48 -5.67 -1.52 -5.21
N VAL A 49 -6.12 -2.68 -4.74
CA VAL A 49 -5.63 -3.99 -5.21
C VAL A 49 -5.99 -4.19 -6.69
N ASN A 50 -7.24 -3.93 -7.06
CA ASN A 50 -7.71 -4.07 -8.44
C ASN A 50 -6.97 -3.14 -9.41
N LYS A 51 -6.60 -1.94 -8.95
CA LYS A 51 -5.79 -0.96 -9.70
C LYS A 51 -4.28 -1.28 -9.72
N GLY A 52 -3.83 -2.29 -8.98
CA GLY A 52 -2.42 -2.71 -8.90
C GLY A 52 -1.55 -1.89 -7.94
N PHE A 53 -2.15 -1.02 -7.13
CA PHE A 53 -1.43 -0.23 -6.12
C PHE A 53 -1.11 -1.05 -4.87
N ALA A 54 -1.97 -1.99 -4.51
CA ALA A 54 -1.83 -2.80 -3.30
C ALA A 54 -1.85 -4.30 -3.58
N LYS A 55 -1.43 -5.07 -2.59
CA LYS A 55 -1.59 -6.51 -2.48
C LYS A 55 -2.37 -6.81 -1.22
N ARG A 56 -3.10 -7.92 -1.25
CA ARG A 56 -3.84 -8.47 -0.12
C ARG A 56 -3.22 -9.78 0.32
N GLY A 57 -3.22 -10.03 1.63
CA GLY A 57 -2.89 -11.30 2.25
C GLY A 57 -3.75 -11.58 3.48
N THR A 58 -3.64 -12.80 3.99
CA THR A 58 -4.33 -13.21 5.20
C THR A 58 -3.49 -12.86 6.42
N GLY A 59 -4.13 -12.26 7.44
CA GLY A 59 -3.49 -11.92 8.70
C GLY A 59 -3.19 -13.15 9.58
N ILE A 60 -2.40 -12.90 10.63
CA ILE A 60 -1.82 -13.93 11.52
C ILE A 60 -2.91 -14.70 12.31
N ASN A 61 -4.08 -14.08 12.53
CA ASN A 61 -5.22 -14.71 13.22
C ASN A 61 -6.07 -15.57 12.27
N LYS A 62 -5.58 -16.78 11.96
CA LYS A 62 -6.35 -17.93 11.42
C LYS A 62 -7.45 -17.59 10.40
N GLY A 63 -7.20 -16.67 9.47
CA GLY A 63 -8.13 -16.37 8.38
C GLY A 63 -9.22 -15.32 8.66
N THR A 64 -9.31 -14.75 9.87
CA THR A 64 -10.35 -13.77 10.22
C THR A 64 -9.88 -12.32 10.09
N SER A 65 -8.71 -12.09 9.50
CA SER A 65 -8.21 -10.75 9.30
C SER A 65 -7.51 -10.65 7.95
N THR A 66 -7.62 -9.47 7.36
CA THR A 66 -7.07 -9.13 6.06
C THR A 66 -5.95 -8.13 6.28
N VAL A 67 -4.83 -8.36 5.59
CA VAL A 67 -3.70 -7.43 5.58
C VAL A 67 -3.48 -6.96 4.17
N TYR A 68 -3.39 -5.65 4.01
CA TYR A 68 -3.02 -5.02 2.76
C TYR A 68 -1.66 -4.36 2.87
N TRP A 69 -0.93 -4.30 1.76
CA TRP A 69 0.32 -3.56 1.66
C TRP A 69 0.51 -3.03 0.24
N LEU A 70 1.19 -1.90 0.12
CA LEU A 70 1.45 -1.31 -1.19
C LEU A 70 2.48 -2.14 -1.96
N THR A 71 2.34 -2.16 -3.29
CA THR A 71 3.37 -2.72 -4.17
C THR A 71 4.62 -1.84 -4.16
N TYR A 72 5.76 -2.38 -4.57
CA TYR A 72 7.00 -1.59 -4.69
C TYR A 72 6.82 -0.35 -5.60
N ALA A 73 6.10 -0.50 -6.71
CA ALA A 73 5.81 0.60 -7.63
C ALA A 73 4.96 1.68 -6.95
N ALA A 74 3.88 1.30 -6.25
CA ALA A 74 3.03 2.23 -5.51
C ALA A 74 3.77 2.90 -4.35
N THR A 75 4.58 2.17 -3.58
CA THR A 75 5.38 2.74 -2.49
C THR A 75 6.35 3.79 -3.01
N LYS A 76 7.04 3.52 -4.13
CA LYS A 76 7.92 4.50 -4.77
C LYS A 76 7.16 5.74 -5.22
N LEU A 77 5.98 5.55 -5.80
CA LEU A 77 5.12 6.63 -6.29
C LEU A 77 4.62 7.52 -5.14
N VAL A 78 4.09 6.92 -4.06
CA VAL A 78 3.58 7.65 -2.88
C VAL A 78 4.71 8.34 -2.11
N TYR A 79 5.85 7.67 -1.96
CA TYR A 79 7.00 8.24 -1.26
C TYR A 79 7.61 9.43 -2.02
N GLY A 80 7.49 9.44 -3.35
CA GLY A 80 7.99 10.51 -4.22
C GLY A 80 9.52 10.64 -4.24
N LYS A 81 10.24 9.68 -3.64
CA LYS A 81 11.70 9.64 -3.53
C LYS A 81 12.23 8.26 -3.93
N ARG A 82 13.53 8.18 -4.19
CA ARG A 82 14.20 6.90 -4.46
C ARG A 82 14.10 5.99 -3.24
N ILE A 83 13.55 4.80 -3.43
CA ILE A 83 13.54 3.67 -2.49
C ILE A 83 14.22 2.48 -3.20
N SER A 84 15.01 1.70 -2.48
CA SER A 84 15.55 0.45 -2.99
C SER A 84 14.57 -0.70 -2.73
N GLU A 85 14.62 -1.73 -3.56
CA GLU A 85 13.80 -2.93 -3.35
C GLU A 85 14.14 -3.62 -2.02
N LYS A 86 15.41 -3.64 -1.62
CA LYS A 86 15.83 -4.11 -0.29
C LYS A 86 15.11 -3.37 0.83
N TYR A 87 15.10 -2.04 0.80
CA TYR A 87 14.44 -1.24 1.85
C TYR A 87 12.93 -1.48 1.84
N TYR A 88 12.31 -1.59 0.66
CA TYR A 88 10.89 -1.94 0.55
C TYR A 88 10.57 -3.32 1.16
N ASN A 89 11.42 -4.33 0.95
CA ASN A 89 11.23 -5.66 1.53
C ASN A 89 11.48 -5.71 3.05
N GLU A 90 12.08 -4.67 3.63
CA GLU A 90 12.31 -4.50 5.06
C GLU A 90 11.20 -3.65 5.75
N LEU A 91 10.24 -3.09 5.00
CA LEU A 91 9.06 -2.36 5.51
C LEU A 91 7.96 -3.32 5.98
#